data_AF-A0A0D6B2Y7-F1
#
_entry.id   AF-A0A0D6B2Y7-F1
#
_cell.length_a   1.000
_cell.length_b   1.000
_cell.length_c   1.000
_cell.angle_alpha   90.00
_cell.angle_beta   90.00
_cell.angle_gamma   90.00
#
_symmetry.space_group_name_H-M   'P 1'
#
loop_
_entity.id
_entity.type
_entity.pdbx_description
1 polymer ?
#
loop_
_entity_poly.entity_id
_entity_poly.type
_entity_poly.pdbx_seq_one_letter_code
_entity_poly.pdbx_strand_id
1 'polypeptide(L)'
;MVPAAIAPLSPGSPHRGAISDIETAGGKETNPALASQIADADFKAALRSALLLSGALSASGRYVLSAEIEDITQPLFGVDMRVGLTVRYRLQDRAGKTRWERRIVTRHTARLGEAFLGSERLRYANEGAARENIAAFLRALGAGARAGGVAGVS
;
A
#
# COMPACT_ATOMS: atom_id res chain seq x y z
N MET A 1 2.28 -6.13 -6.31
CA MET A 1 2.08 -5.28 -5.10
C MET A 1 1.14 -5.86 -4.04
N VAL A 2 0.29 -6.87 -4.30
CA VAL A 2 -0.55 -7.46 -3.24
C VAL A 2 0.33 -8.17 -2.18
N PRO A 3 0.05 -8.02 -0.86
CA PRO A 3 0.74 -8.78 0.19
C PRO A 3 0.65 -10.30 -0.01
N ALA A 4 1.73 -11.02 0.25
CA ALA A 4 1.83 -12.46 0.03
C ALA A 4 0.94 -13.30 0.96
N ALA A 5 0.64 -12.82 2.17
CA ALA A 5 -0.28 -13.50 3.08
C ALA A 5 -1.24 -12.49 3.71
N ILE A 6 -2.54 -12.79 3.64
CA ILE A 6 -3.62 -12.00 4.23
C ILE A 6 -4.57 -12.96 4.95
N ALA A 7 -4.71 -12.77 6.25
CA ALA A 7 -5.73 -13.39 7.07
C ALA A 7 -6.93 -12.42 7.17
N PRO A 8 -8.17 -12.92 6.97
CA PRO A 8 -9.37 -12.10 7.08
C PRO A 8 -9.53 -11.43 8.44
N LEU A 9 -10.23 -10.30 8.46
CA LEU A 9 -10.68 -9.65 9.68
C LEU A 9 -11.63 -10.58 10.45
N SER A 10 -11.48 -10.61 11.77
CA SER A 10 -12.38 -11.35 12.66
C SER A 10 -13.83 -10.85 12.52
N PRO A 11 -14.85 -11.71 12.71
CA PRO A 11 -16.27 -11.32 12.56
C PRO A 11 -16.70 -10.09 13.37
N GLY A 12 -16.14 -9.89 14.57
CA GLY A 12 -16.43 -8.73 15.43
C GLY A 12 -15.59 -7.48 15.14
N SER A 13 -14.74 -7.48 14.12
CA SER A 13 -13.91 -6.31 13.79
C SER A 13 -14.77 -5.14 13.30
N PRO A 14 -14.59 -3.92 13.81
CA PRO A 14 -15.32 -2.73 13.36
C PRO A 14 -14.98 -2.31 11.91
N HIS A 15 -13.93 -2.90 11.33
CA HIS A 15 -13.46 -2.65 9.97
C HIS A 15 -13.90 -3.73 8.96
N ARG A 16 -14.48 -4.84 9.42
CA ARG A 16 -14.97 -5.90 8.53
C ARG A 16 -16.16 -5.39 7.72
N GLY A 17 -16.07 -5.47 6.39
CA GLY A 17 -17.07 -4.95 5.45
C GLY A 17 -17.36 -3.45 5.58
N ALA A 18 -16.47 -2.67 6.22
CA ALA A 18 -16.75 -1.28 6.55
C ALA A 18 -16.46 -0.31 5.40
N ILE A 19 -15.67 -0.73 4.42
CA ILE A 19 -15.21 0.13 3.30
C ILE A 19 -16.06 -0.19 2.07
N SER A 20 -16.66 0.83 1.46
CA SER A 20 -17.49 0.70 0.25
C SER A 20 -16.74 0.95 -1.04
N ASP A 21 -15.82 1.91 -1.03
CA ASP A 21 -15.03 2.26 -2.20
C ASP A 21 -13.64 2.77 -1.82
N ILE A 22 -12.78 2.86 -2.83
CA ILE A 22 -11.39 3.25 -2.70
C ILE A 22 -11.10 4.38 -3.69
N GLU A 23 -10.64 5.49 -3.15
CA GLU A 23 -10.06 6.61 -3.86
C GLU A 23 -8.56 6.61 -3.61
N THR A 24 -7.78 6.74 -4.67
CA THR A 24 -6.33 6.94 -4.57
C THR A 24 -6.03 8.33 -5.07
N ALA A 25 -5.32 9.11 -4.26
CA ALA A 25 -4.78 10.41 -4.63
C ALA A 25 -3.25 10.34 -4.50
N GLY A 26 -2.52 11.21 -5.17
CA GLY A 26 -1.06 11.13 -5.15
C GLY A 26 -0.51 10.32 -6.31
N GLY A 27 0.51 10.90 -6.96
CA GLY A 27 0.91 10.56 -8.32
C GLY A 27 0.67 11.76 -9.24
N LYS A 28 0.03 11.55 -10.38
CA LYS A 28 -0.04 12.54 -11.49
C LYS A 28 -0.83 13.81 -11.16
N GLU A 29 -1.86 13.71 -10.32
CA GLU A 29 -2.77 14.82 -10.02
C GLU A 29 -2.24 15.82 -8.98
N THR A 30 -1.38 15.38 -8.05
CA THR A 30 -0.84 16.25 -6.98
C THR A 30 0.65 16.51 -7.10
N ASN A 31 1.43 15.60 -7.68
CA ASN A 31 2.86 15.80 -7.95
C ASN A 31 3.35 14.93 -9.12
N PRO A 32 3.50 15.49 -10.34
CA PRO A 32 3.92 14.75 -11.53
C PRO A 32 5.21 13.94 -11.37
N ALA A 33 6.11 14.32 -10.46
CA ALA A 33 7.35 13.61 -10.17
C ALA A 33 7.15 12.27 -9.44
N LEU A 34 6.02 12.07 -8.75
CA LEU A 34 5.65 10.82 -8.07
C LEU A 34 4.96 9.83 -9.02
N ALA A 35 4.30 10.33 -10.07
CA ALA A 35 3.52 9.53 -11.01
C ALA A 35 4.34 8.54 -11.84
N SER A 36 5.65 8.79 -12.00
CA SER A 36 6.56 7.93 -12.75
C SER A 36 7.07 6.73 -11.94
N GLN A 37 6.79 6.68 -10.64
CA GLN A 37 7.46 5.75 -9.71
C GLN A 37 6.56 4.58 -9.30
N ILE A 38 5.29 4.85 -9.03
CA ILE A 38 4.24 3.86 -8.80
C ILE A 38 3.03 4.32 -9.59
N ALA A 39 2.51 3.48 -10.49
CA ALA A 39 1.30 3.82 -11.21
C ALA A 39 0.10 3.77 -10.25
N ASP A 40 -0.63 4.89 -10.13
CA ASP A 40 -1.78 5.04 -9.24
C ASP A 40 -2.82 3.92 -9.43
N ALA A 41 -3.04 3.52 -10.68
CA ALA A 41 -3.94 2.43 -11.05
C ALA A 41 -3.50 1.07 -10.49
N ASP A 42 -2.20 0.76 -10.54
CA ASP A 42 -1.67 -0.52 -10.07
C ASP A 42 -1.67 -0.59 -8.54
N PHE A 43 -1.36 0.53 -7.87
CA PHE A 43 -1.47 0.63 -6.41
C PHE A 43 -2.93 0.47 -5.97
N LYS A 44 -3.86 1.17 -6.63
CA LYS A 44 -5.30 1.08 -6.37
C LYS A 44 -5.81 -0.35 -6.55
N ALA A 45 -5.42 -1.02 -7.64
CA ALA A 45 -5.80 -2.40 -7.92
C ALA A 45 -5.30 -3.35 -6.81
N ALA A 46 -4.03 -3.23 -6.42
CA ALA A 46 -3.45 -4.06 -5.38
C ALA A 46 -4.10 -3.82 -4.00
N LEU A 47 -4.38 -2.56 -3.64
CA LEU A 47 -5.08 -2.20 -2.40
C LEU A 47 -6.50 -2.77 -2.39
N ARG A 48 -7.23 -2.67 -3.50
CA ARG A 48 -8.57 -3.26 -3.66
C ARG A 48 -8.55 -4.77 -3.45
N SER A 49 -7.66 -5.49 -4.11
CA SER A 49 -7.52 -6.94 -3.94
C SER A 49 -7.21 -7.31 -2.49
N ALA A 50 -6.30 -6.58 -1.84
CA ALA A 50 -5.93 -6.83 -0.45
C ALA A 50 -7.10 -6.61 0.53
N LEU A 51 -7.93 -5.58 0.30
CA LEU A 51 -9.12 -5.30 1.11
C LEU A 51 -10.26 -6.29 0.89
N LEU A 52 -10.40 -6.82 -0.33
CA LEU A 52 -11.32 -7.94 -0.60
C LEU A 52 -10.88 -9.19 0.16
N LEU A 53 -9.60 -9.55 0.06
CA LEU A 53 -9.03 -10.73 0.73
C LEU A 53 -9.10 -10.63 2.26
N SER A 54 -8.94 -9.43 2.82
CA SER A 54 -9.09 -9.21 4.28
C SER A 54 -10.55 -9.16 4.73
N GLY A 55 -11.51 -9.08 3.81
CA GLY A 55 -12.93 -8.90 4.12
C GLY A 55 -13.29 -7.49 4.61
N ALA A 56 -12.43 -6.49 4.38
CA ALA A 56 -12.69 -5.10 4.73
C ALA A 56 -13.59 -4.37 3.71
N LEU A 57 -13.53 -4.77 2.43
CA LEU A 57 -14.30 -4.18 1.33
C LEU A 57 -15.67 -4.86 1.17
N SER A 58 -16.74 -4.06 1.11
CA SER A 58 -18.12 -4.51 0.85
C SER A 58 -18.90 -3.37 0.18
N ALA A 59 -19.74 -3.67 -0.81
CA ALA A 59 -20.58 -2.65 -1.46
C ALA A 59 -21.50 -1.90 -0.48
N SER A 60 -21.86 -2.53 0.65
CA SER A 60 -22.66 -1.94 1.73
C SER A 60 -21.84 -1.19 2.79
N GLY A 61 -20.53 -1.02 2.58
CA GLY A 61 -19.65 -0.31 3.50
C GLY A 61 -20.12 1.11 3.79
N ARG A 62 -19.74 1.60 4.98
CA ARG A 62 -20.12 2.93 5.47
C ARG A 62 -19.07 4.00 5.21
N TYR A 63 -17.86 3.58 4.79
CA TYR A 63 -16.73 4.47 4.58
C TYR A 63 -16.18 4.38 3.16
N VAL A 64 -15.78 5.52 2.61
CA VAL A 64 -14.87 5.60 1.47
C VAL A 64 -13.44 5.66 2.02
N LEU A 65 -12.56 4.83 1.47
CA LEU A 65 -11.13 4.87 1.78
C LEU A 65 -10.44 5.83 0.82
N SER A 66 -9.82 6.87 1.34
CA SER A 66 -8.85 7.69 0.61
C SER A 66 -7.44 7.22 0.95
N ALA A 67 -6.64 6.87 -0.05
CA ALA A 67 -5.22 6.53 0.08
C ALA A 67 -4.39 7.54 -0.72
N GLU A 68 -3.69 8.43 -0.02
CA GLU A 68 -2.92 9.51 -0.60
C GLU A 68 -1.41 9.23 -0.55
N ILE A 69 -0.76 9.07 -1.69
CA ILE A 69 0.70 8.94 -1.77
C ILE A 69 1.31 10.33 -1.55
N GLU A 70 1.92 10.54 -0.37
CA GLU A 70 2.50 11.82 0.03
C GLU A 70 3.98 11.94 -0.35
N ASP A 71 4.72 10.82 -0.34
CA ASP A 71 6.15 10.81 -0.64
C ASP A 71 6.61 9.44 -1.16
N ILE A 72 7.55 9.47 -2.11
CA ILE A 72 8.32 8.30 -2.55
C ILE A 72 9.80 8.69 -2.53
N THR A 73 10.57 8.06 -1.66
CA THR A 73 12.02 8.30 -1.56
C THR A 73 12.75 7.25 -2.39
N GLN A 74 13.46 7.66 -3.44
CA GLN A 74 14.27 6.77 -4.27
C GLN A 74 15.77 6.95 -4.03
N PRO A 75 16.59 5.89 -4.20
CA PRO A 75 18.03 6.01 -4.13
C PRO A 75 18.54 6.65 -5.43
N LEU A 76 19.45 7.62 -5.31
CA LEU A 76 20.05 8.27 -6.48
C LEU A 76 21.04 7.34 -7.22
N PHE A 77 21.66 6.40 -6.50
CA PHE A 77 22.68 5.47 -7.00
C PHE A 77 22.95 4.36 -5.96
N GLY A 78 23.33 3.15 -6.41
CA GLY A 78 23.69 2.05 -5.52
C GLY A 78 23.50 0.66 -6.14
N VAL A 79 24.17 -0.34 -5.58
CA VAL A 79 24.00 -1.77 -5.96
C VAL A 79 22.63 -2.27 -5.52
N ASP A 80 22.24 -1.93 -4.30
CA ASP A 80 20.90 -2.17 -3.74
C ASP A 80 20.00 -0.96 -3.95
N MET A 81 18.76 -1.21 -4.39
CA MET A 81 17.75 -0.17 -4.62
C MET A 81 16.79 -0.11 -3.45
N ARG A 82 16.96 0.87 -2.55
CA ARG A 82 16.04 1.11 -1.42
C ARG A 82 15.02 2.20 -1.73
N VAL A 83 13.75 1.85 -1.72
CA VAL A 83 12.63 2.78 -1.89
C VAL A 83 11.88 2.95 -0.58
N GLY A 84 11.60 4.21 -0.21
CA GLY A 84 10.65 4.58 0.84
C GLY A 84 9.31 5.00 0.26
N LEU A 85 8.21 4.64 0.92
CA LEU A 85 6.86 5.04 0.52
C LEU A 85 6.08 5.57 1.72
N THR A 86 5.50 6.75 1.58
CA THR A 86 4.59 7.35 2.57
C THR A 86 3.20 7.48 1.99
N VAL A 87 2.22 6.86 2.65
CA VAL A 87 0.80 6.94 2.27
C VAL A 87 -0.03 7.40 3.46
N ARG A 88 -0.87 8.40 3.26
CA ARG A 88 -1.88 8.85 4.21
C ARG A 88 -3.22 8.19 3.87
N TYR A 89 -3.71 7.35 4.77
CA TYR A 89 -5.00 6.67 4.64
C TYR A 89 -6.06 7.37 5.48
N ARG A 90 -7.25 7.59 4.93
CA ARG A 90 -8.42 8.14 5.62
C ARG A 90 -9.66 7.31 5.33
N LEU A 91 -10.43 6.98 6.37
CA LEU A 91 -11.80 6.48 6.22
C LEU A 91 -12.76 7.64 6.43
N GLN A 92 -13.48 8.00 5.38
CA GLN A 92 -14.45 9.10 5.39
C GLN A 92 -15.86 8.52 5.37
N ASP A 93 -16.75 9.05 6.22
CA ASP A 93 -18.16 8.69 6.13
C ASP A 93 -18.85 9.36 4.92
N ARG A 94 -20.13 9.04 4.71
CA ARG A 94 -20.92 9.61 3.60
C ARG A 94 -21.08 11.13 3.65
N ALA A 95 -20.83 11.76 4.80
CA ALA A 95 -20.83 13.22 4.93
C ALA A 95 -19.44 13.83 4.66
N GLY A 96 -18.46 13.03 4.24
CA GLY A 96 -17.08 13.45 4.00
C GLY A 96 -16.26 13.64 5.28
N LYS A 97 -16.79 13.25 6.45
CA LYS A 97 -16.07 13.42 7.71
C LYS A 97 -15.09 12.26 7.91
N THR A 98 -13.80 12.57 8.07
CA THR A 98 -12.77 11.61 8.45
C THR A 98 -13.09 11.01 9.83
N ARG A 99 -13.26 9.68 9.87
CA ARG A 99 -13.52 8.92 11.10
C ARG A 99 -12.30 8.14 11.58
N TRP A 100 -11.36 7.91 10.67
CA TRP A 100 -10.09 7.29 10.98
C TRP A 100 -9.04 7.80 10.00
N GLU A 101 -7.84 8.06 10.49
CA GLU A 101 -6.71 8.49 9.68
C GLU A 101 -5.43 7.86 10.19
N ARG A 102 -4.55 7.47 9.27
CA ARG A 102 -3.19 7.07 9.61
C ARG A 102 -2.23 7.33 8.46
N ARG A 103 -1.10 7.92 8.79
CA ARG A 103 0.07 8.00 7.90
C ARG A 103 0.95 6.76 8.10
N ILE A 104 1.30 6.09 7.01
CA ILE A 104 2.08 4.85 7.01
C ILE A 104 3.31 5.04 6.14
N VAL A 105 4.48 4.82 6.75
CA VAL A 105 5.79 4.91 6.10
C VAL A 105 6.39 3.51 6.04
N THR A 106 6.79 3.07 4.85
CA THR A 106 7.44 1.76 4.63
C THR A 106 8.68 1.90 3.76
N ARG A 107 9.54 0.88 3.77
CA ARG A 107 10.78 0.88 3.00
C ARG A 107 11.10 -0.53 2.50
N HIS A 108 11.34 -0.68 1.21
CA HIS A 108 11.77 -1.95 0.64
C HIS A 108 13.12 -1.80 -0.06
N THR A 109 13.91 -2.87 -0.11
CA THR A 109 15.20 -2.90 -0.78
C THR A 109 15.26 -4.05 -1.75
N ALA A 110 15.33 -3.74 -3.05
CA ALA A 110 15.60 -4.73 -4.09
C ALA A 110 17.11 -4.91 -4.25
N ARG A 111 17.59 -6.14 -4.08
CA ARG A 111 19.01 -6.51 -4.13
C ARG A 111 19.42 -6.90 -5.55
N LEU A 112 20.73 -6.92 -5.81
CA LEU A 112 21.30 -7.31 -7.11
C LEU A 112 20.83 -8.70 -7.59
N GLY A 113 20.67 -9.65 -6.67
CA GLY A 113 20.21 -11.00 -6.99
C GLY A 113 18.75 -11.10 -7.46
N GLU A 114 17.96 -10.04 -7.31
CA GLU A 114 16.54 -10.00 -7.71
C GLU A 114 16.35 -9.43 -9.13
N ALA A 115 17.27 -8.59 -9.60
CA ALA A 115 17.33 -8.14 -10.99
C ALA A 115 18.74 -7.65 -11.37
N PHE A 116 19.21 -8.05 -12.56
CA PHE A 116 20.50 -7.58 -13.09
C PHE A 116 20.43 -6.13 -13.58
N LEU A 117 19.30 -5.70 -14.15
CA LEU A 117 19.10 -4.34 -14.66
C LEU A 117 18.65 -3.37 -13.55
N GLY A 118 19.26 -2.18 -13.50
CA GLY A 118 18.98 -1.18 -12.46
C GLY A 118 17.54 -0.65 -12.46
N SER A 119 16.95 -0.46 -13.64
CA SER A 119 15.56 -0.04 -13.81
C SER A 119 14.56 -1.09 -13.31
N GLU A 120 14.82 -2.38 -13.55
CA GLU A 120 14.01 -3.48 -13.04
C GLU A 120 14.10 -3.60 -11.52
N ARG A 121 15.30 -3.42 -10.95
CA ARG A 121 15.45 -3.35 -9.48
C ARG A 121 14.69 -2.19 -8.88
N LEU A 122 14.74 -1.01 -9.51
CA LEU A 122 13.98 0.14 -9.03
C LEU A 122 12.47 -0.12 -9.05
N ARG A 123 11.96 -0.76 -10.11
CA ARG A 123 10.56 -1.21 -10.18
C ARG A 123 10.23 -2.20 -9.05
N TYR A 124 11.07 -3.21 -8.82
CA TYR A 124 10.87 -4.16 -7.72
C TYR A 124 10.90 -3.50 -6.34
N ALA A 125 11.78 -2.52 -6.15
CA ALA A 125 11.84 -1.74 -4.92
C ALA A 125 10.56 -0.93 -4.70
N ASN A 126 10.05 -0.26 -5.73
CA ASN A 126 8.78 0.46 -5.69
C ASN A 126 7.61 -0.48 -5.35
N GLU A 127 7.50 -1.60 -6.06
CA GLU A 127 6.44 -2.59 -5.82
C GLU A 127 6.51 -3.23 -4.44
N GLY A 128 7.72 -3.48 -3.93
CA GLY A 128 7.95 -4.01 -2.59
C GLY A 128 7.56 -3.01 -1.51
N ALA A 129 7.92 -1.73 -1.67
CA ALA A 129 7.56 -0.68 -0.71
C ALA A 129 6.04 -0.49 -0.65
N ALA A 130 5.36 -0.51 -1.79
CA ALA A 130 3.90 -0.52 -1.89
C ALA A 130 3.26 -1.74 -1.20
N ARG A 131 3.81 -2.94 -1.43
CA ARG A 131 3.34 -4.18 -0.81
C ARG A 131 3.45 -4.15 0.71
N GLU A 132 4.58 -3.65 1.22
CA GLU A 132 4.77 -3.44 2.65
C GLU A 132 3.78 -2.43 3.22
N ASN A 133 3.51 -1.35 2.49
CA ASN A 133 2.59 -0.30 2.90
C ASN A 133 1.16 -0.84 3.04
N ILE A 134 0.68 -1.57 2.02
CA ILE A 134 -0.64 -2.22 2.04
C ILE A 134 -0.73 -3.23 3.19
N ALA A 135 0.31 -4.03 3.42
CA ALA A 135 0.32 -4.98 4.53
C ALA A 135 0.26 -4.26 5.90
N ALA A 136 0.99 -3.15 6.06
CA ALA A 136 0.93 -2.33 7.27
C ALA A 136 -0.44 -1.68 7.47
N PHE A 137 -1.07 -1.21 6.40
CA PHE A 137 -2.43 -0.68 6.44
C PHE A 137 -3.45 -1.74 6.88
N LEU A 138 -3.40 -2.94 6.30
CA LEU A 138 -4.28 -4.04 6.72
C LEU A 138 -4.10 -4.39 8.20
N ARG A 139 -2.87 -4.42 8.71
CA ARG A 139 -2.60 -4.61 10.14
C ARG A 139 -3.17 -3.48 11.00
N ALA A 140 -3.17 -2.24 10.52
CA ALA A 140 -3.78 -1.11 11.21
C ALA A 140 -5.31 -1.23 11.30
N LEU A 141 -5.96 -1.96 10.38
CA LEU A 141 -7.38 -2.33 10.46
C LEU A 141 -7.65 -3.57 11.31
N GLY A 142 -6.61 -4.25 11.80
CA GLY A 142 -6.70 -5.47 12.60
C GLY A 142 -6.66 -6.78 11.80
N ALA A 143 -6.32 -6.75 10.51
CA ALA A 143 -6.12 -7.97 9.72
C ALA A 143 -4.71 -8.53 9.92
N GLY A 144 -4.55 -9.85 9.85
CA GLY A 144 -3.22 -10.43 9.74
C GLY A 144 -2.69 -10.24 8.33
N ALA A 145 -1.58 -9.51 8.12
CA ALA A 145 -1.03 -9.32 6.78
C ALA A 145 0.50 -9.32 6.79
N ARG A 146 1.10 -10.05 5.85
CA ARG A 146 2.55 -10.08 5.60
C ARG A 146 2.82 -9.75 4.13
N ALA A 147 3.73 -8.81 3.90
CA ALA A 147 4.08 -8.36 2.55
C ALA A 147 4.68 -9.49 1.71
N GLY A 148 5.58 -10.30 2.29
CA GLY A 148 6.40 -11.26 1.54
C GLY A 148 7.63 -10.58 0.92
N GLY A 149 8.80 -11.21 1.05
CA GLY A 149 10.11 -10.67 0.68
C GLY A 149 11.16 -11.11 1.70
N VAL A 150 12.34 -11.52 1.22
CA VAL A 150 13.33 -12.40 1.87
C VAL A 150 13.47 -12.22 3.38
N ALA A 151 13.22 -13.31 4.12
CA ALA A 151 13.82 -13.50 5.43
C ALA A 151 15.30 -13.11 5.33
N GLY A 152 15.78 -12.34 6.30
CA GLY A 152 17.20 -12.04 6.41
C GLY A 152 17.98 -13.34 6.24
N VAL A 153 18.74 -13.44 5.16
CA VAL A 153 19.89 -14.33 5.17
C VAL A 153 20.78 -13.78 6.27
N SER A 154 20.94 -14.62 7.29
CA SER A 154 21.72 -14.37 8.50
C SER A 154 23.15 -13.96 8.18
#